data_AF-A0A196SI18-F1
#
_entry.id   AF-A0A196SI18-F1
#
_cell.length_a   1.000
_cell.length_b   1.000
_cell.length_c   1.000
_cell.angle_alpha   90.00
_cell.angle_beta   90.00
_cell.angle_gamma   90.00
#
_symmetry.space_group_name_H-M   'P 1'
#
loop_
_entity.id
_entity.type
_entity.pdbx_description
1 polymer ?
#
loop_
_entity_poly.entity_id
_entity_poly.type
_entity_poly.pdbx_seq_one_letter_code
_entity_poly.pdbx_strand_id
1 'polypeptide(L)'
;MFRVSRSLRTLFSARTMQQTVQSLRPACFPSPAVLPLFSHAHYSSHPERKAAPRETKELGRGMVLPPVTREDTKEMSTAEICLYLKARKFHNYDIFPLVFELAERNDVFADEVELGIRSLFKARRYGSVNKFFRVIMEKYHQVYLTVPSIEMIFECIASERDSKLIDVLWQNCTPREQHQWRVMAQHARTLLGAKRIGETESFLALMKKRSFAVPTGNSCMLLGYYEGGYYEKCLAFYSELQHNGKKHPIADPRGYYSVLLSAYRLKDYKLGIELFDEIEARKFWPSREVVYAVTEIFANGDFWREKYEDALKASPGLSDEQQLKLLAKARLPQFVRGAQVIGSFCRRNNESPVLEKRGGNLSVHVNTYEDSQRRMRFLDALLEVAQNHGGKERSRSFLSVRTVENDAVLKRMLRQELSPPLLFREKGDYLSIPISSIRQWYDANLPIIQSV
;
A
#
# COMPACT_ATOMS: atom_id res chain seq x y z
N MET A 1 -20.20 18.28 38.04
CA MET A 1 -18.73 18.46 37.98
C MET A 1 -18.07 17.17 38.45
N PHE A 2 -17.67 16.28 37.53
CA PHE A 2 -17.13 14.96 37.88
C PHE A 2 -15.60 15.01 38.01
N ARG A 3 -15.07 14.54 39.15
CA ARG A 3 -13.63 14.37 39.39
C ARG A 3 -13.14 13.10 38.69
N VAL A 4 -12.46 13.24 37.56
CA VAL A 4 -11.74 12.14 36.89
C VAL A 4 -10.45 11.81 37.67
N SER A 5 -10.27 10.53 38.00
CA SER A 5 -9.10 9.99 38.72
C SER A 5 -7.81 10.11 37.90
N ARG A 6 -6.64 10.18 38.56
CA ARG A 6 -5.32 10.37 37.91
C ARG A 6 -4.98 9.25 36.89
N SER A 7 -5.46 8.02 37.09
CA SER A 7 -5.18 6.87 36.23
C SER A 7 -5.96 6.92 34.91
N LEU A 8 -7.20 7.40 34.96
CA LEU A 8 -8.01 7.69 33.76
C LEU A 8 -7.50 8.93 33.04
N ARG A 9 -6.98 9.94 33.77
CA ARG A 9 -6.33 11.10 33.13
C ARG A 9 -5.14 10.71 32.27
N THR A 10 -4.34 9.70 32.58
CA THR A 10 -3.28 9.24 31.66
C THR A 10 -3.78 8.56 30.38
N LEU A 11 -5.03 8.08 30.36
CA LEU A 11 -5.70 7.56 29.17
C LEU A 11 -6.48 8.66 28.42
N PHE A 12 -6.98 9.68 29.14
CA PHE A 12 -7.68 10.85 28.59
C PHE A 12 -6.75 12.06 28.33
N SER A 13 -5.48 12.04 28.73
CA SER A 13 -4.51 13.14 28.53
C SER A 13 -3.78 13.06 27.19
N ALA A 14 -4.37 12.42 26.19
CA ALA A 14 -4.11 12.83 24.82
C ALA A 14 -4.77 14.20 24.63
N ARG A 15 -4.00 15.24 25.01
CA ARG A 15 -4.30 16.68 24.99
C ARG A 15 -5.37 17.08 23.96
N THR A 16 -6.36 17.82 24.46
CA THR A 16 -7.00 18.95 23.78
C THR A 16 -5.97 19.73 22.93
N MET A 17 -6.20 19.79 21.62
CA MET A 17 -5.33 20.43 20.60
C MET A 17 -5.29 21.97 20.68
N GLN A 18 -5.06 22.57 21.84
CA GLN A 18 -4.88 24.04 21.93
C GLN A 18 -3.67 24.51 22.75
N GLN A 19 -2.85 23.62 23.32
CA GLN A 19 -1.63 24.04 24.06
C GLN A 19 -0.36 23.25 23.68
N THR A 20 -0.16 23.02 22.38
CA THR A 20 1.17 22.68 21.84
C THR A 20 1.49 23.57 20.63
N VAL A 21 1.35 24.89 20.81
CA VAL A 21 1.72 25.90 19.80
C VAL A 21 3.00 26.66 20.19
N GLN A 22 3.62 26.41 21.35
CA GLN A 22 4.74 27.24 21.83
C GLN A 22 5.99 26.54 22.35
N SER A 23 6.24 25.25 22.05
CA SER A 23 7.53 24.62 22.44
C SER A 23 8.18 23.69 21.41
N LEU A 24 7.86 23.83 20.13
CA LEU A 24 8.55 23.10 19.05
C LEU A 24 9.13 24.09 18.03
N ARG A 25 10.29 24.67 18.37
CA ARG A 25 11.31 25.02 17.38
C ARG A 25 12.14 23.75 17.06
N PRO A 26 12.75 23.68 15.87
CA PRO A 26 12.69 22.50 15.02
C PRO A 26 13.73 21.47 15.44
N ALA A 27 13.29 20.40 16.09
CA ALA A 27 14.10 19.20 16.24
C ALA A 27 13.93 18.35 14.97
N CYS A 28 14.96 18.41 14.13
CA CYS A 28 15.36 17.46 13.09
C CYS A 28 14.31 16.41 12.69
N PHE A 29 13.66 16.69 11.56
CA PHE A 29 12.96 15.70 10.75
C PHE A 29 13.88 14.49 10.49
N PRO A 30 13.40 13.25 10.56
CA PRO A 30 14.11 12.14 9.95
C PRO A 30 14.17 12.40 8.44
N SER A 31 15.39 12.28 7.91
CA SER A 31 15.75 12.46 6.51
C SER A 31 14.77 11.75 5.55
N PRO A 32 14.45 12.34 4.38
CA PRO A 32 13.64 11.71 3.34
C PRO A 32 14.48 10.66 2.60
N ALA A 33 14.75 9.53 3.25
CA ALA A 33 15.42 8.39 2.66
C ALA A 33 14.42 7.24 2.48
N VAL A 34 14.04 7.04 1.20
CA VAL A 34 13.69 5.76 0.57
C VAL A 34 12.38 5.08 0.98
N LEU A 35 11.40 5.09 0.06
CA LEU A 35 10.80 3.90 -0.57
C LEU A 35 10.14 4.33 -1.90
N PRO A 36 10.37 3.64 -3.03
CA PRO A 36 9.74 3.98 -4.30
C PRO A 36 8.22 3.72 -4.21
N LEU A 37 7.47 4.79 -4.43
CA LEU A 37 6.01 4.86 -4.37
C LEU A 37 5.40 4.06 -5.53
N PHE A 38 4.43 3.20 -5.22
CA PHE A 38 3.59 2.44 -6.18
C PHE A 38 4.30 1.55 -7.22
N SER A 39 5.00 0.50 -6.79
CA SER A 39 5.45 -0.60 -7.67
C SER A 39 4.76 -1.93 -7.36
N HIS A 40 3.48 -2.09 -7.69
CA HIS A 40 2.84 -3.41 -7.78
C HIS A 40 1.86 -3.48 -8.96
N ALA A 41 2.39 -3.70 -10.17
CA ALA A 41 1.60 -4.21 -11.28
C ALA A 41 1.41 -5.72 -11.12
N HIS A 42 0.32 -6.13 -10.47
CA HIS A 42 -0.37 -7.38 -10.79
C HIS A 42 -1.84 -7.02 -11.04
N TYR A 43 -2.16 -6.72 -12.29
CA TYR A 43 -3.53 -6.69 -12.77
C TYR A 43 -3.69 -7.81 -13.80
N SER A 44 -4.14 -8.98 -13.33
CA SER A 44 -4.82 -9.94 -14.19
C SER A 44 -6.31 -9.83 -13.89
N SER A 45 -7.03 -9.14 -14.77
CA SER A 45 -8.47 -9.35 -14.90
C SER A 45 -8.66 -10.63 -15.72
N HIS A 46 -8.96 -11.75 -15.07
CA HIS A 46 -9.47 -12.93 -15.76
C HIS A 46 -11.00 -12.90 -15.73
N PRO A 47 -11.69 -12.65 -16.86
CA PRO A 47 -12.97 -13.28 -17.10
C PRO A 47 -12.70 -14.71 -17.59
N GLU A 48 -13.37 -15.68 -16.97
CA GLU A 48 -13.42 -17.08 -17.42
C GLU A 48 -13.72 -17.14 -18.93
N ARG A 49 -12.72 -17.53 -19.73
CA ARG A 49 -12.96 -17.98 -21.11
C ARG A 49 -12.86 -19.49 -21.15
N LYS A 50 -14.01 -20.11 -21.39
CA LYS A 50 -14.18 -21.52 -21.75
C LYS A 50 -13.19 -21.89 -22.86
N ALA A 51 -12.49 -22.99 -22.65
CA ALA A 51 -11.54 -23.56 -23.61
C ALA A 51 -12.24 -24.00 -24.90
N ALA A 52 -11.71 -23.57 -26.04
CA ALA A 52 -11.98 -24.12 -27.36
C ALA A 52 -10.63 -24.43 -28.04
N PRO A 53 -10.57 -25.39 -28.99
CA PRO A 53 -9.41 -26.25 -29.19
C PRO A 53 -8.24 -25.57 -29.91
N ARG A 54 -7.05 -26.05 -29.56
CA ARG A 54 -5.75 -25.71 -30.13
C ARG A 54 -5.64 -26.17 -31.58
N GLU A 55 -5.48 -25.22 -32.50
CA GLU A 55 -4.68 -25.42 -33.71
C GLU A 55 -3.85 -24.17 -33.99
N THR A 56 -2.62 -24.20 -33.50
CA THR A 56 -1.45 -23.53 -34.10
C THR A 56 -0.23 -24.12 -33.39
N LYS A 57 0.36 -25.12 -34.04
CA LYS A 57 1.55 -25.84 -33.62
C LYS A 57 2.76 -24.89 -33.62
N GLU A 58 3.53 -25.03 -32.53
CA GLU A 58 5.00 -24.98 -32.50
C GLU A 58 5.72 -23.65 -32.80
N LEU A 59 5.77 -22.75 -31.79
CA LEU A 59 6.89 -21.80 -31.61
C LEU A 59 7.03 -21.32 -30.15
N GLY A 60 6.68 -22.19 -29.19
CA GLY A 60 6.52 -21.83 -27.77
C GLY A 60 7.24 -22.70 -26.75
N ARG A 61 8.32 -23.41 -27.12
CA ARG A 61 9.21 -23.98 -26.10
C ARG A 61 10.13 -22.87 -25.60
N GLY A 62 10.10 -22.62 -24.29
CA GLY A 62 10.85 -21.53 -23.65
C GLY A 62 12.33 -21.60 -24.02
N MET A 63 12.79 -20.61 -24.79
CA MET A 63 14.20 -20.40 -25.06
C MET A 63 14.92 -20.15 -23.73
N VAL A 64 15.70 -21.14 -23.30
CA VAL A 64 16.66 -20.97 -22.22
C VAL A 64 17.94 -20.52 -22.91
N LEU A 65 18.22 -19.22 -22.81
CA LEU A 65 19.47 -18.65 -23.31
C LEU A 65 20.62 -18.96 -22.34
N PRO A 66 21.84 -19.17 -22.86
CA PRO A 66 23.01 -19.38 -22.00
C PRO A 66 23.28 -18.15 -21.13
N PRO A 67 23.93 -18.30 -19.97
CA PRO A 67 24.35 -17.16 -19.18
C PRO A 67 25.37 -16.33 -19.96
N VAL A 68 25.27 -15.00 -19.82
CA VAL A 68 26.10 -14.02 -20.54
C VAL A 68 26.81 -13.15 -19.50
N THR A 69 28.11 -13.01 -19.64
CA THR A 69 28.94 -12.10 -18.83
C THR A 69 28.94 -10.68 -19.42
N ARG A 70 29.48 -9.70 -18.70
CA ARG A 70 29.52 -8.32 -19.16
C ARG A 70 30.52 -8.12 -20.31
N GLU A 71 31.54 -8.97 -20.35
CA GLU A 71 32.54 -9.00 -21.41
C GLU A 71 31.90 -9.54 -22.69
N ASP A 72 31.11 -10.63 -22.59
CA ASP A 72 30.40 -11.24 -23.71
C ASP A 72 29.45 -10.24 -24.41
N THR A 73 28.80 -9.34 -23.65
CA THR A 73 27.84 -8.40 -24.25
C THR A 73 28.47 -7.47 -25.29
N LYS A 74 29.76 -7.15 -25.15
CA LYS A 74 30.48 -6.28 -26.11
C LYS A 74 30.69 -6.94 -27.46
N GLU A 75 30.76 -8.26 -27.49
CA GLU A 75 30.99 -9.05 -28.70
C GLU A 75 29.68 -9.46 -29.39
N MET A 76 28.54 -9.33 -28.69
CA MET A 76 27.22 -9.67 -29.25
C MET A 76 26.80 -8.69 -30.36
N SER A 77 25.98 -9.16 -31.30
CA SER A 77 25.25 -8.30 -32.23
C SER A 77 23.99 -7.69 -31.59
N THR A 78 23.43 -6.66 -32.23
CA THR A 78 22.27 -5.91 -31.69
C THR A 78 21.03 -6.82 -31.66
N ALA A 79 20.92 -7.68 -32.67
CA ALA A 79 19.92 -8.74 -32.75
C ALA A 79 20.06 -9.75 -31.60
N GLU A 80 21.28 -10.16 -31.25
CA GLU A 80 21.53 -11.05 -30.12
C GLU A 80 21.14 -10.37 -28.80
N ILE A 81 21.56 -9.13 -28.56
CA ILE A 81 21.14 -8.39 -27.34
C ILE A 81 19.61 -8.31 -27.24
N CYS A 82 18.93 -7.96 -28.33
CA CYS A 82 17.47 -7.90 -28.37
C CYS A 82 16.80 -9.26 -28.11
N LEU A 83 17.40 -10.35 -28.59
CA LEU A 83 16.93 -11.71 -28.34
C LEU A 83 17.00 -12.06 -26.84
N TYR A 84 18.08 -11.66 -26.15
CA TYR A 84 18.19 -11.76 -24.69
C TYR A 84 17.18 -10.88 -23.95
N LEU A 85 16.98 -9.63 -24.38
CA LEU A 85 15.98 -8.75 -23.75
C LEU A 85 14.54 -9.26 -23.93
N LYS A 86 14.24 -10.02 -24.99
CA LYS A 86 12.94 -10.65 -25.24
C LYS A 86 12.70 -11.92 -24.42
N ALA A 87 13.75 -12.61 -23.97
CA ALA A 87 13.60 -13.88 -23.28
C ALA A 87 12.90 -13.71 -21.92
N ARG A 88 11.91 -14.59 -21.66
CA ARG A 88 10.99 -14.47 -20.50
C ARG A 88 11.63 -14.79 -19.14
N LYS A 89 12.78 -15.46 -19.12
CA LYS A 89 13.47 -15.88 -17.89
C LYS A 89 14.76 -15.07 -17.75
N PHE A 90 14.69 -14.00 -16.97
CA PHE A 90 15.84 -13.18 -16.58
C PHE A 90 16.73 -13.84 -15.50
N HIS A 91 16.43 -15.08 -15.09
CA HIS A 91 17.11 -15.72 -13.96
C HIS A 91 18.58 -16.09 -14.23
N ASN A 92 19.04 -16.01 -15.49
CA ASN A 92 20.35 -16.50 -15.90
C ASN A 92 21.33 -15.39 -16.34
N TYR A 93 20.91 -14.11 -16.39
CA TYR A 93 21.77 -13.01 -16.83
C TYR A 93 21.26 -11.66 -16.32
N ASP A 94 22.19 -10.71 -16.14
CA ASP A 94 21.84 -9.34 -15.74
C ASP A 94 21.37 -8.53 -16.97
N ILE A 95 20.22 -7.87 -16.85
CA ILE A 95 19.64 -7.03 -17.90
C ILE A 95 20.48 -5.74 -18.08
N PHE A 96 21.16 -5.29 -17.03
CA PHE A 96 21.90 -4.03 -17.05
C PHE A 96 23.00 -3.98 -18.12
N PRO A 97 23.95 -4.94 -18.18
CA PRO A 97 24.96 -4.97 -19.23
C PRO A 97 24.38 -4.88 -20.64
N LEU A 98 23.33 -5.66 -20.92
CA LEU A 98 22.67 -5.71 -22.23
C LEU A 98 22.08 -4.36 -22.64
N VAL A 99 21.37 -3.69 -21.73
CA VAL A 99 20.72 -2.41 -22.06
C VAL A 99 21.72 -1.26 -22.13
N PHE A 100 22.78 -1.28 -21.32
CA PHE A 100 23.86 -0.30 -21.45
C PHE A 100 24.63 -0.47 -22.76
N GLU A 101 24.97 -1.70 -23.11
CA GLU A 101 25.62 -1.99 -24.39
C GLU A 101 24.74 -1.60 -25.57
N LEU A 102 23.42 -1.82 -25.47
CA LEU A 102 22.48 -1.34 -26.47
C LEU A 102 22.53 0.19 -26.58
N ALA A 103 22.58 0.95 -25.48
CA ALA A 103 22.67 2.42 -25.53
C ALA A 103 23.95 2.94 -26.20
N GLU A 104 25.08 2.23 -26.09
CA GLU A 104 26.36 2.63 -26.68
C GLU A 104 26.42 2.39 -28.20
N ARG A 105 25.57 1.52 -28.75
CA ARG A 105 25.55 1.17 -30.17
C ARG A 105 25.07 2.29 -31.07
N ASN A 106 25.66 2.41 -32.26
CA ASN A 106 25.27 3.44 -33.24
C ASN A 106 24.13 2.98 -34.14
N ASP A 107 23.90 1.67 -34.24
CA ASP A 107 22.94 1.00 -35.11
C ASP A 107 21.58 0.70 -34.44
N VAL A 108 21.26 1.38 -33.35
CA VAL A 108 20.03 1.11 -32.58
C VAL A 108 18.81 1.74 -33.23
N PHE A 109 17.77 0.94 -33.43
CA PHE A 109 16.47 1.37 -33.92
C PHE A 109 15.47 1.66 -32.79
N ALA A 110 14.41 2.41 -33.12
CA ALA A 110 13.39 2.83 -32.16
C ALA A 110 12.74 1.65 -31.40
N ASP A 111 12.47 0.54 -32.08
CA ASP A 111 11.88 -0.67 -31.50
C ASP A 111 12.81 -1.38 -30.51
N GLU A 112 14.12 -1.26 -30.69
CA GLU A 112 15.14 -1.79 -29.80
C GLU A 112 15.26 -0.93 -28.53
N VAL A 113 15.18 0.40 -28.66
CA VAL A 113 15.06 1.32 -27.52
C VAL A 113 13.81 0.99 -26.69
N GLU A 114 12.67 0.80 -27.34
CA GLU A 114 11.44 0.41 -26.65
C GLU A 114 11.56 -0.92 -25.90
N LEU A 115 12.25 -1.88 -26.49
CA LEU A 115 12.52 -3.16 -25.85
C LEU A 115 13.38 -2.98 -24.60
N GLY A 116 14.43 -2.16 -24.67
CA GLY A 116 15.26 -1.80 -23.52
C GLY A 116 14.45 -1.16 -22.38
N ILE A 117 13.63 -0.15 -22.70
CA ILE A 117 12.72 0.51 -21.74
C ILE A 117 11.79 -0.52 -21.09
N ARG A 118 11.12 -1.34 -21.91
CA ARG A 118 10.14 -2.32 -21.44
C ARG A 118 10.78 -3.39 -20.56
N SER A 119 12.00 -3.83 -20.89
CA SER A 119 12.73 -4.84 -20.11
C SER A 119 13.17 -4.30 -18.76
N LEU A 120 13.74 -3.08 -18.71
CA LEU A 120 14.08 -2.42 -17.45
C LEU A 120 12.83 -2.13 -16.59
N PHE A 121 11.74 -1.67 -17.21
CA PHE A 121 10.47 -1.41 -16.52
C PHE A 121 9.89 -2.68 -15.89
N LYS A 122 9.85 -3.79 -16.65
CA LYS A 122 9.39 -5.10 -16.13
C LYS A 122 10.27 -5.62 -14.99
N ALA A 123 11.57 -5.34 -15.04
CA ALA A 123 12.51 -5.64 -13.97
C ALA A 123 12.43 -4.66 -12.78
N ARG A 124 11.49 -3.70 -12.80
CA ARG A 124 11.28 -2.67 -11.76
C ARG A 124 12.53 -1.82 -11.50
N ARG A 125 13.28 -1.51 -12.56
CA ARG A 125 14.49 -0.68 -12.52
C ARG A 125 14.19 0.73 -13.04
N TYR A 126 13.35 1.48 -12.34
CA TYR A 126 12.82 2.77 -12.82
C TYR A 126 13.90 3.85 -13.01
N GLY A 127 14.79 4.05 -12.03
CA GLY A 127 15.95 4.93 -12.20
C GLY A 127 16.83 4.56 -13.40
N SER A 128 16.88 3.28 -13.74
CA SER A 128 17.62 2.77 -14.89
C SER A 128 16.92 3.05 -16.21
N VAL A 129 15.58 2.99 -16.25
CA VAL A 129 14.78 3.45 -17.40
C VAL A 129 15.07 4.92 -17.67
N ASN A 130 15.02 5.77 -16.64
CA ASN A 130 15.28 7.21 -16.79
C ASN A 130 16.71 7.47 -17.27
N LYS A 131 17.71 6.76 -16.73
CA LYS A 131 19.12 6.88 -17.17
C LYS A 131 19.29 6.41 -18.62
N PHE A 132 18.73 5.27 -18.99
CA PHE A 132 18.78 4.75 -20.35
C PHE A 132 18.14 5.74 -21.33
N PHE A 133 16.95 6.27 -21.01
CA PHE A 133 16.28 7.26 -21.84
C PHE A 133 17.14 8.52 -22.02
N ARG A 134 17.78 9.04 -20.97
CA ARG A 134 18.70 10.20 -21.10
C ARG A 134 19.85 9.94 -22.07
N VAL A 135 20.54 8.81 -21.95
CA VAL A 135 21.66 8.44 -22.84
C VAL A 135 21.21 8.38 -24.29
N ILE A 136 20.06 7.75 -24.54
CA ILE A 136 19.47 7.68 -25.88
C ILE A 136 19.13 9.09 -26.41
N MET A 137 18.56 9.95 -25.57
CA MET A 137 18.20 11.31 -25.97
C MET A 137 19.42 12.21 -26.22
N GLU A 138 20.50 12.04 -25.46
CA GLU A 138 21.78 12.74 -25.68
C GLU A 138 22.40 12.35 -27.02
N LYS A 139 22.26 11.09 -27.43
CA LYS A 139 22.86 10.55 -28.66
C LYS A 139 22.07 10.83 -29.92
N TYR A 140 20.76 10.63 -29.88
CA TYR A 140 19.92 10.67 -31.09
C TYR A 140 19.11 11.95 -31.24
N HIS A 141 19.08 12.81 -30.22
CA HIS A 141 18.30 14.05 -30.10
C HIS A 141 16.77 13.89 -30.23
N GLN A 142 16.28 12.89 -30.95
CA GLN A 142 14.89 12.52 -31.09
C GLN A 142 14.78 11.00 -31.31
N VAL A 143 13.89 10.35 -30.57
CA VAL A 143 13.55 8.93 -30.75
C VAL A 143 12.05 8.77 -30.83
N TYR A 144 11.60 8.04 -31.85
CA TYR A 144 10.18 7.72 -31.99
C TYR A 144 9.80 6.68 -30.93
N LEU A 145 8.90 7.06 -30.01
CA LEU A 145 8.43 6.18 -28.95
C LEU A 145 6.92 6.00 -29.07
N THR A 146 6.46 4.76 -28.97
CA THR A 146 5.05 4.45 -28.85
C THR A 146 4.49 4.98 -27.54
N VAL A 147 3.19 5.28 -27.55
CA VAL A 147 2.44 5.77 -26.40
C VAL A 147 2.65 4.93 -25.13
N PRO A 148 2.63 3.57 -25.17
CA PRO A 148 2.92 2.77 -23.99
C PRO A 148 4.31 3.01 -23.41
N SER A 149 5.33 3.21 -24.25
CA SER A 149 6.70 3.49 -23.82
C SER A 149 6.79 4.88 -23.17
N ILE A 150 6.11 5.87 -23.75
CA ILE A 150 5.99 7.22 -23.18
C ILE A 150 5.33 7.16 -21.78
N GLU A 151 4.21 6.43 -21.65
CA GLU A 151 3.53 6.24 -20.36
C GLU A 151 4.45 5.57 -19.32
N MET A 152 5.21 4.54 -19.72
CA MET A 152 6.17 3.86 -18.85
C MET A 152 7.28 4.79 -18.36
N ILE A 153 7.82 5.65 -19.25
CA ILE A 153 8.86 6.60 -18.87
C ILE A 153 8.27 7.66 -17.93
N PHE A 154 7.07 8.21 -18.18
CA PHE A 154 6.43 9.13 -17.23
C PHE A 154 6.21 8.48 -15.86
N GLU A 155 5.81 7.20 -15.81
CA GLU A 155 5.67 6.47 -14.55
C GLU A 155 7.02 6.29 -13.82
N CYS A 156 8.11 6.06 -14.55
CA CYS A 156 9.46 6.03 -13.98
C CYS A 156 9.91 7.41 -13.49
N ILE A 157 9.61 8.47 -14.24
CA ILE A 157 9.89 9.86 -13.85
C ILE A 157 9.16 10.22 -12.56
N ALA A 158 7.86 9.89 -12.46
CA ALA A 158 7.06 10.10 -11.25
C ALA A 158 7.67 9.37 -10.05
N SER A 159 8.03 8.09 -10.23
CA SER A 159 8.57 7.24 -9.17
C SER A 159 9.92 7.74 -8.64
N GLU A 160 10.78 8.23 -9.53
CA GLU A 160 12.12 8.73 -9.19
C GLU A 160 12.15 10.24 -8.90
N ARG A 161 11.00 10.93 -9.01
CA ARG A 161 10.84 12.38 -8.83
C ARG A 161 11.79 13.20 -9.72
N ASP A 162 12.02 12.73 -10.94
CA ASP A 162 12.96 13.32 -11.89
C ASP A 162 12.32 14.48 -12.68
N SER A 163 12.11 15.60 -12.00
CA SER A 163 11.39 16.77 -12.54
C SER A 163 11.96 17.32 -13.86
N LYS A 164 13.26 17.19 -14.09
CA LYS A 164 13.92 17.70 -15.32
C LYS A 164 13.57 16.86 -16.54
N LEU A 165 13.37 15.56 -16.36
CA LEU A 165 13.10 14.63 -17.46
C LEU A 165 11.66 14.74 -17.98
N ILE A 166 10.76 15.35 -17.20
CA ILE A 166 9.37 15.63 -17.61
C ILE A 166 9.36 16.45 -18.90
N ASP A 167 10.06 17.59 -18.89
CA ASP A 167 10.08 18.52 -20.01
C ASP A 167 10.79 17.91 -21.23
N VAL A 168 11.89 17.18 -21.00
CA VAL A 168 12.62 16.47 -22.06
C VAL A 168 11.71 15.46 -22.76
N LEU A 169 11.01 14.62 -22.01
CA LEU A 169 10.09 13.65 -22.60
C LEU A 169 8.93 14.34 -23.33
N TRP A 170 8.33 15.36 -22.71
CA TRP A 170 7.20 16.07 -23.28
C TRP A 170 7.55 16.78 -24.60
N GLN A 171 8.71 17.44 -24.67
CA GLN A 171 9.20 18.12 -25.87
C GLN A 171 9.53 17.15 -27.01
N ASN A 172 9.88 15.91 -26.67
CA ASN A 172 10.15 14.86 -27.66
C ASN A 172 8.91 14.10 -28.14
N CYS A 173 7.77 14.27 -27.46
CA CYS A 173 6.51 13.77 -27.97
C CYS A 173 6.08 14.58 -29.20
N THR A 174 5.65 13.89 -30.25
CA THR A 174 5.02 14.52 -31.41
C THR A 174 3.73 15.24 -31.00
N PRO A 175 3.28 16.25 -31.77
CA PRO A 175 1.98 16.89 -31.50
C PRO A 175 0.83 15.88 -31.41
N ARG A 176 0.86 14.83 -32.24
CA ARG A 176 -0.15 13.77 -32.20
C ARG A 176 -0.16 13.01 -30.87
N GLU A 177 1.00 12.69 -30.31
CA GLU A 177 1.13 12.03 -29.00
C GLU A 177 0.69 12.94 -27.85
N GLN A 178 1.10 14.22 -27.90
CA GLN A 178 0.72 15.20 -26.90
C GLN A 178 -0.80 15.42 -26.83
N HIS A 179 -1.56 15.16 -27.90
CA HIS A 179 -3.02 15.24 -27.90
C HIS A 179 -3.71 13.94 -27.45
N GLN A 180 -2.96 12.87 -27.15
CA GLN A 180 -3.54 11.63 -26.64
C GLN A 180 -3.82 11.73 -25.15
N TRP A 181 -5.05 11.39 -24.75
CA TRP A 181 -5.51 11.46 -23.36
C TRP A 181 -4.60 10.76 -22.36
N ARG A 182 -4.06 9.60 -22.73
CA ARG A 182 -3.19 8.80 -21.88
C ARG A 182 -1.87 9.52 -21.59
N VAL A 183 -1.28 10.12 -22.63
CA VAL A 183 -0.02 10.88 -22.53
C VAL A 183 -0.25 12.17 -21.75
N MET A 184 -1.29 12.95 -22.08
CA MET A 184 -1.64 14.16 -21.34
C MET A 184 -1.91 13.90 -19.86
N ALA A 185 -2.64 12.82 -19.54
CA ALA A 185 -2.96 12.46 -18.17
C ALA A 185 -1.70 12.11 -17.36
N GLN A 186 -0.78 11.32 -17.94
CA GLN A 186 0.48 10.97 -17.28
C GLN A 186 1.43 12.17 -17.14
N HIS A 187 1.44 13.06 -18.13
CA HIS A 187 2.17 14.32 -18.04
C HIS A 187 1.61 15.20 -16.91
N ALA A 188 0.28 15.38 -16.83
CA ALA A 188 -0.35 16.13 -15.75
C ALA A 188 -0.07 15.50 -14.37
N ARG A 189 -0.13 14.17 -14.25
CA ARG A 189 0.25 13.46 -13.02
C ARG A 189 1.70 13.75 -12.62
N THR A 190 2.64 13.62 -13.55
CA THR A 190 4.08 13.86 -13.28
C THR A 190 4.35 15.31 -12.90
N LEU A 191 3.69 16.29 -13.56
CA LEU A 191 3.74 17.69 -13.17
C LEU A 191 3.21 17.92 -11.74
N LEU A 192 2.06 17.35 -11.40
CA LEU A 192 1.52 17.43 -10.04
C LEU A 192 2.49 16.81 -9.01
N GLY A 193 3.03 15.63 -9.29
CA GLY A 193 4.02 14.96 -8.45
C GLY A 193 5.31 15.78 -8.28
N ALA A 194 5.72 16.51 -9.32
CA ALA A 194 6.84 17.45 -9.29
C ALA A 194 6.48 18.83 -8.69
N LYS A 195 5.29 18.96 -8.10
CA LYS A 195 4.76 20.19 -7.49
C LYS A 195 4.58 21.36 -8.47
N ARG A 196 4.43 21.09 -9.77
CA ARG A 196 4.19 22.07 -10.83
C ARG A 196 2.69 22.21 -11.15
N ILE A 197 1.88 22.48 -10.12
CA ILE A 197 0.41 22.44 -10.24
C ILE A 197 -0.17 23.46 -11.23
N GLY A 198 0.43 24.65 -11.32
CA GLY A 198 -0.04 25.71 -12.23
C GLY A 198 0.00 25.31 -13.71
N GLU A 199 0.87 24.36 -14.06
CA GLU A 199 1.00 23.87 -15.45
C GLU A 199 -0.06 22.81 -15.81
N THR A 200 -0.86 22.36 -14.83
CA THR A 200 -1.90 21.37 -15.05
C THR A 200 -3.29 21.96 -15.25
N GLU A 201 -3.43 23.29 -15.13
CA GLU A 201 -4.70 24.00 -15.21
C GLU A 201 -5.38 23.83 -16.58
N SER A 202 -4.62 23.83 -17.67
CA SER A 202 -5.14 23.61 -19.03
C SER A 202 -5.74 22.21 -19.18
N PHE A 203 -5.09 21.19 -18.61
CA PHE A 203 -5.59 19.82 -18.61
C PHE A 203 -6.84 19.68 -17.73
N LEU A 204 -6.85 20.31 -16.54
CA LEU A 204 -8.02 20.32 -15.66
C LEU A 204 -9.23 21.00 -16.32
N ALA A 205 -9.03 22.13 -17.00
CA ALA A 205 -10.08 22.81 -17.76
C ALA A 205 -10.64 21.91 -18.88
N LEU A 206 -9.76 21.18 -19.58
CA LEU A 206 -10.17 20.22 -20.60
C LEU A 206 -11.00 19.06 -20.01
N MET A 207 -10.58 18.52 -18.86
CA MET A 207 -11.31 17.48 -18.12
C MET A 207 -12.70 17.95 -17.69
N LYS A 208 -12.80 19.19 -17.16
CA LYS A 208 -14.07 19.83 -16.79
C LYS A 208 -14.99 20.04 -18.00
N LYS A 209 -14.45 20.50 -19.14
CA LYS A 209 -15.21 20.66 -20.40
C LYS A 209 -15.80 19.34 -20.90
N ARG A 210 -15.15 18.20 -20.60
CA ARG A 210 -15.63 16.85 -20.94
C ARG A 210 -16.49 16.22 -19.82
N SER A 211 -16.87 16.99 -18.81
CA SER A 211 -17.62 16.51 -17.64
C SER A 211 -16.99 15.24 -17.05
N PHE A 212 -15.66 15.24 -16.91
CA PHE A 212 -14.87 14.14 -16.35
C PHE A 212 -15.12 12.78 -17.01
N ALA A 213 -15.50 12.76 -18.29
CA ALA A 213 -15.82 11.53 -19.04
C ALA A 213 -14.61 10.60 -19.31
N VAL A 214 -13.40 10.96 -18.87
CA VAL A 214 -12.16 10.24 -19.18
C VAL A 214 -11.60 9.62 -17.88
N PRO A 215 -11.94 8.35 -17.55
CA PRO A 215 -11.57 7.74 -16.28
C PRO A 215 -10.07 7.63 -16.03
N THR A 216 -9.26 7.43 -17.07
CA THR A 216 -7.79 7.42 -16.97
C THR A 216 -7.25 8.78 -16.53
N GLY A 217 -7.82 9.87 -17.08
CA GLY A 217 -7.47 11.23 -16.69
C GLY A 217 -7.82 11.51 -15.23
N ASN A 218 -9.03 11.12 -14.80
CA ASN A 218 -9.46 11.26 -13.40
C ASN A 218 -8.51 10.52 -12.45
N SER A 219 -8.12 9.29 -12.81
CA SER A 219 -7.19 8.49 -12.02
C SER A 219 -5.84 9.20 -11.90
N CYS A 220 -5.25 9.62 -13.02
CA CYS A 220 -3.94 10.29 -13.03
C CYS A 220 -3.94 11.59 -12.22
N MET A 221 -5.02 12.39 -12.27
CA MET A 221 -5.15 13.59 -11.45
C MET A 221 -5.16 13.26 -9.95
N LEU A 222 -5.92 12.24 -9.53
CA LEU A 222 -5.97 11.81 -8.13
C LEU A 222 -4.61 11.34 -7.62
N LEU A 223 -3.91 10.50 -8.41
CA LEU A 223 -2.54 10.08 -8.09
C LEU A 223 -1.60 11.28 -7.99
N GLY A 224 -1.62 12.16 -9.00
CA GLY A 224 -0.74 13.32 -9.06
C GLY A 224 -0.94 14.26 -7.88
N TYR A 225 -2.20 14.54 -7.50
CA TYR A 225 -2.48 15.36 -6.32
C TYR A 225 -1.92 14.74 -5.04
N TYR A 226 -2.09 13.43 -4.84
CA TYR A 226 -1.53 12.74 -3.69
C TYR A 226 0.01 12.75 -3.70
N GLU A 227 0.63 12.40 -4.83
CA GLU A 227 2.09 12.36 -5.01
C GLU A 227 2.74 13.73 -4.79
N GLY A 228 2.08 14.81 -5.22
CA GLY A 228 2.50 16.19 -5.02
C GLY A 228 2.29 16.72 -3.59
N GLY A 229 1.54 16.00 -2.75
CA GLY A 229 1.18 16.42 -1.40
C GLY A 229 -0.03 17.36 -1.32
N TYR A 230 -0.81 17.47 -2.40
CA TYR A 230 -2.01 18.30 -2.51
C TYR A 230 -3.26 17.57 -2.00
N TYR A 231 -3.22 17.10 -0.75
CA TYR A 231 -4.26 16.21 -0.19
C TYR A 231 -5.66 16.82 -0.22
N GLU A 232 -5.81 18.10 0.13
CA GLU A 232 -7.10 18.80 0.09
C GLU A 232 -7.67 18.87 -1.34
N LYS A 233 -6.81 19.16 -2.33
CA LYS A 233 -7.20 19.17 -3.74
C LYS A 233 -7.56 17.77 -4.24
N CYS A 234 -6.89 16.73 -3.75
CA CYS A 234 -7.23 15.34 -4.05
C CYS A 234 -8.66 15.02 -3.59
N LEU A 235 -9.00 15.37 -2.34
CA LEU A 235 -10.35 15.15 -1.80
C LEU A 235 -11.41 16.01 -2.50
N ALA A 236 -11.12 17.29 -2.78
CA ALA A 236 -12.02 18.17 -3.49
C ALA A 236 -12.32 17.64 -4.90
N PHE A 237 -11.28 17.21 -5.63
CA PHE A 237 -11.44 16.62 -6.95
C PHE A 237 -12.25 15.31 -6.90
N TYR A 238 -12.00 14.45 -5.91
CA TYR A 238 -12.81 13.25 -5.71
C TYR A 238 -14.28 13.57 -5.47
N SER A 239 -14.57 14.56 -4.63
CA SER A 239 -15.93 15.03 -4.39
C SER A 239 -16.60 15.52 -5.68
N GLU A 240 -15.92 16.33 -6.50
CA GLU A 240 -16.43 16.77 -7.80
C GLU A 240 -16.79 15.57 -8.70
N LEU A 241 -15.96 14.51 -8.71
CA LEU A 241 -16.23 13.29 -9.49
C LEU A 241 -17.49 12.56 -9.02
N GLN A 242 -17.72 12.47 -7.71
CA GLN A 242 -18.90 11.80 -7.14
C GLN A 242 -20.20 12.53 -7.50
N HIS A 243 -20.19 13.86 -7.46
CA HIS A 243 -21.37 14.67 -7.80
C HIS A 243 -21.74 14.60 -9.30
N ASN A 244 -20.81 14.25 -10.17
CA ASN A 244 -21.05 14.16 -11.62
C ASN A 244 -21.79 12.89 -12.08
N GLY A 245 -22.19 12.00 -11.15
CA GLY A 245 -23.22 10.97 -11.38
C GLY A 245 -22.90 9.88 -12.40
N LYS A 246 -21.66 9.77 -12.90
CA LYS A 246 -21.26 8.72 -13.86
C LYS A 246 -20.88 7.43 -13.13
N LYS A 247 -21.33 6.28 -13.63
CA LYS A 247 -21.17 4.96 -13.00
C LYS A 247 -19.72 4.54 -12.69
N HIS A 248 -18.71 5.09 -13.38
CA HIS A 248 -17.30 4.71 -13.16
C HIS A 248 -16.33 5.88 -13.42
N PRO A 249 -16.15 6.83 -12.47
CA PRO A 249 -15.29 7.99 -12.69
C PRO A 249 -13.80 7.64 -12.63
N ILE A 250 -13.40 6.53 -12.01
CA ILE A 250 -12.00 6.16 -11.79
C ILE A 250 -11.76 4.76 -12.36
N ALA A 251 -10.81 4.64 -13.30
CA ALA A 251 -10.46 3.38 -13.94
C ALA A 251 -9.34 2.62 -13.21
N ASP A 252 -8.36 3.34 -12.65
CA ASP A 252 -7.24 2.74 -11.93
C ASP A 252 -7.52 2.74 -10.41
N PRO A 253 -7.49 1.58 -9.74
CA PRO A 253 -7.68 1.49 -8.28
C PRO A 253 -6.77 2.41 -7.46
N ARG A 254 -5.58 2.74 -7.99
CA ARG A 254 -4.65 3.67 -7.33
C ARG A 254 -5.24 5.08 -7.17
N GLY A 255 -6.23 5.45 -7.97
CA GLY A 255 -7.01 6.67 -7.77
C GLY A 255 -7.74 6.66 -6.42
N TYR A 256 -8.47 5.58 -6.11
CA TYR A 256 -9.13 5.43 -4.81
C TYR A 256 -8.11 5.37 -3.66
N TYR A 257 -6.98 4.70 -3.87
CA TYR A 257 -5.91 4.61 -2.86
C TYR A 257 -5.36 6.00 -2.53
N SER A 258 -5.17 6.84 -3.54
CA SER A 258 -4.67 8.21 -3.38
C SER A 258 -5.63 9.08 -2.58
N VAL A 259 -6.95 8.93 -2.80
CA VAL A 259 -7.99 9.63 -2.02
C VAL A 259 -7.99 9.15 -0.58
N LEU A 260 -7.98 7.83 -0.34
CA LEU A 260 -7.96 7.25 1.00
C LEU A 260 -6.74 7.72 1.78
N LEU A 261 -5.55 7.65 1.16
CA LEU A 261 -4.31 8.07 1.79
C LEU A 261 -4.33 9.60 2.05
N SER A 262 -4.92 10.40 1.16
CA SER A 262 -5.12 11.84 1.39
C SER A 262 -6.06 12.10 2.57
N ALA A 263 -7.18 11.39 2.68
CA ALA A 263 -8.11 11.48 3.81
C ALA A 263 -7.42 11.11 5.13
N TYR A 264 -6.63 10.03 5.13
CA TYR A 264 -5.81 9.64 6.27
C TYR A 264 -4.80 10.72 6.67
N ARG A 265 -4.10 11.35 5.72
CA ARG A 265 -3.16 12.46 6.00
C ARG A 265 -3.84 13.67 6.61
N LEU A 266 -5.07 13.94 6.20
CA LEU A 266 -5.92 15.02 6.73
C LEU A 266 -6.71 14.61 7.99
N LYS A 267 -6.51 13.39 8.48
CA LYS A 267 -7.22 12.81 9.64
C LYS A 267 -8.74 12.70 9.47
N ASP A 268 -9.23 12.69 8.22
CA ASP A 268 -10.61 12.33 7.91
C ASP A 268 -10.73 10.80 7.88
N TYR A 269 -10.75 10.22 9.08
CA TYR A 269 -10.79 8.78 9.27
C TYR A 269 -12.12 8.16 8.84
N LYS A 270 -13.23 8.91 8.91
CA LYS A 270 -14.53 8.43 8.48
C LYS A 270 -14.53 8.21 6.96
N LEU A 271 -14.11 9.22 6.19
CA LEU A 271 -13.97 9.08 4.74
C LEU A 271 -12.97 7.98 4.37
N GLY A 272 -11.86 7.85 5.12
CA GLY A 272 -10.88 6.78 4.91
C GLY A 272 -11.48 5.37 5.01
N ILE A 273 -12.39 5.12 5.96
CA ILE A 273 -13.10 3.84 6.07
C ILE A 273 -14.14 3.66 4.97
N GLU A 274 -14.92 4.69 4.65
CA GLU A 274 -15.90 4.65 3.55
C GLU A 274 -15.23 4.27 2.21
N LEU A 275 -14.07 4.86 1.93
CA LEU A 275 -13.26 4.54 0.75
C LEU A 275 -12.68 3.13 0.79
N PHE A 276 -12.31 2.64 1.97
CA PHE A 276 -11.82 1.27 2.11
C PHE A 276 -12.92 0.25 1.84
N ASP A 277 -14.12 0.48 2.39
CA ASP A 277 -15.29 -0.35 2.12
C ASP A 277 -15.64 -0.36 0.62
N GLU A 278 -15.50 0.78 -0.07
CA GLU A 278 -15.66 0.86 -1.52
C GLU A 278 -14.59 0.06 -2.29
N ILE A 279 -13.32 0.13 -1.86
CA ILE A 279 -12.21 -0.65 -2.43
C ILE A 279 -12.49 -2.16 -2.29
N GLU A 280 -12.97 -2.60 -1.12
CA GLU A 280 -13.33 -4.00 -0.87
C GLU A 280 -14.54 -4.45 -1.70
N ALA A 281 -15.60 -3.63 -1.76
CA ALA A 281 -16.79 -3.92 -2.56
C ALA A 281 -16.46 -4.06 -4.05
N ARG A 282 -15.49 -3.30 -4.55
CA ARG A 282 -14.96 -3.39 -5.93
C ARG A 282 -13.97 -4.54 -6.13
N LYS A 283 -13.66 -5.32 -5.07
CA LYS A 283 -12.68 -6.41 -5.06
C LYS A 283 -11.27 -5.98 -5.48
N PHE A 284 -10.94 -4.72 -5.23
CA PHE A 284 -9.60 -4.22 -5.48
C PHE A 284 -8.64 -4.73 -4.42
N TRP A 285 -7.38 -4.91 -4.80
CA TRP A 285 -6.36 -5.42 -3.90
C TRP A 285 -5.59 -4.26 -3.29
N PRO A 286 -5.84 -3.90 -2.02
CA PRO A 286 -5.17 -2.77 -1.41
C PRO A 286 -3.67 -3.02 -1.31
N SER A 287 -2.89 -1.96 -1.57
CA SER A 287 -1.44 -1.96 -1.38
C SER A 287 -1.08 -2.02 0.11
N ARG A 288 0.18 -2.33 0.44
CA ARG A 288 0.67 -2.31 1.83
C ARG A 288 0.41 -0.95 2.49
N GLU A 289 0.65 0.15 1.77
CA GLU A 289 0.45 1.51 2.27
C GLU A 289 -1.00 1.77 2.67
N VAL A 290 -1.96 1.36 1.82
CA VAL A 290 -3.40 1.47 2.12
C VAL A 290 -3.76 0.64 3.33
N VAL A 291 -3.32 -0.62 3.39
CA VAL A 291 -3.57 -1.51 4.54
C VAL A 291 -3.02 -0.91 5.82
N TYR A 292 -1.80 -0.36 5.78
CA TYR A 292 -1.16 0.23 6.95
C TYR A 292 -1.91 1.48 7.42
N ALA A 293 -2.28 2.38 6.50
CA ALA A 293 -3.08 3.55 6.83
C ALA A 293 -4.43 3.18 7.46
N VAL A 294 -5.16 2.22 6.89
CA VAL A 294 -6.45 1.75 7.43
C VAL A 294 -6.28 1.09 8.80
N THR A 295 -5.20 0.33 8.97
CA THR A 295 -4.87 -0.27 10.28
C THR A 295 -4.62 0.80 11.34
N GLU A 296 -3.98 1.91 10.99
CA GLU A 296 -3.82 3.06 11.89
C GLU A 296 -5.12 3.81 12.16
N ILE A 297 -5.98 3.95 11.16
CA ILE A 297 -7.34 4.50 11.35
C ILE A 297 -8.07 3.68 12.42
N PHE A 298 -8.04 2.34 12.32
CA PHE A 298 -8.65 1.48 13.33
C PHE A 298 -7.91 1.46 14.67
N ALA A 299 -6.61 1.76 14.72
CA ALA A 299 -5.88 1.86 15.98
C ALA A 299 -6.21 3.16 16.75
N ASN A 300 -6.28 4.27 16.02
CA ASN A 300 -6.27 5.63 16.58
C ASN A 300 -7.62 6.35 16.47
N GLY A 301 -8.55 5.87 15.64
CA GLY A 301 -9.88 6.44 15.49
C GLY A 301 -10.71 6.33 16.78
N ASP A 302 -11.67 7.22 16.93
CA ASP A 302 -12.56 7.34 18.07
C ASP A 302 -13.98 6.81 17.79
N PHE A 303 -14.13 5.90 16.82
CA PHE A 303 -15.42 5.28 16.47
C PHE A 303 -16.09 4.54 17.63
N TRP A 304 -15.32 4.15 18.64
CA TRP A 304 -15.80 3.53 19.88
C TRP A 304 -16.43 4.53 20.87
N ARG A 305 -16.16 5.83 20.74
CA ARG A 305 -16.45 6.84 21.78
C ARG A 305 -17.94 6.94 22.06
N GLU A 306 -18.78 7.04 21.02
CA GLU A 306 -20.23 7.15 21.15
C GLU A 306 -20.82 5.99 21.97
N LYS A 307 -20.51 4.75 21.56
CA LYS A 307 -20.95 3.54 22.28
C LYS A 307 -20.47 3.49 23.73
N TYR A 308 -19.26 3.97 24.00
CA TYR A 308 -18.71 4.02 25.35
C TYR A 308 -19.42 5.06 26.22
N GLU A 309 -19.64 6.27 25.70
CA GLU A 309 -20.32 7.36 26.42
C GLU A 309 -21.77 7.02 26.74
N ASP A 310 -22.49 6.38 25.82
CA ASP A 310 -23.87 5.96 26.05
C ASP A 310 -23.96 4.86 27.11
N ALA A 311 -23.04 3.90 27.11
CA ALA A 311 -22.98 2.89 28.15
C ALA A 311 -22.59 3.47 29.52
N LEU A 312 -21.74 4.50 29.58
CA LEU A 312 -21.46 5.23 30.82
C LEU A 312 -22.70 5.95 31.37
N LYS A 313 -23.49 6.60 30.50
CA LYS A 313 -24.74 7.27 30.92
C LYS A 313 -25.75 6.27 31.47
N ALA A 314 -25.86 5.10 30.86
CA ALA A 314 -26.78 4.03 31.29
C ALA A 314 -26.36 3.36 32.60
N SER A 315 -25.08 3.45 33.00
CA SER A 315 -24.53 2.84 34.21
C SER A 315 -23.77 3.87 35.05
N PRO A 316 -24.45 4.79 35.75
CA PRO A 316 -23.77 5.75 36.62
C PRO A 316 -23.12 5.05 37.82
N GLY A 317 -21.95 5.55 38.25
CA GLY A 317 -21.27 5.07 39.47
C GLY A 317 -20.33 3.88 39.29
N LEU A 318 -19.98 3.50 38.05
CA LEU A 318 -18.99 2.43 37.79
C LEU A 318 -17.62 2.76 38.37
N SER A 319 -16.96 1.76 38.97
CA SER A 319 -15.58 1.86 39.42
C SER A 319 -14.60 2.00 38.26
N ASP A 320 -13.37 2.49 38.52
CA ASP A 320 -12.32 2.63 37.49
C ASP A 320 -12.07 1.29 36.74
N GLU A 321 -12.09 0.16 37.43
CA GLU A 321 -11.92 -1.17 36.81
C GLU A 321 -13.10 -1.54 35.90
N GLN A 322 -14.33 -1.23 36.32
CA GLN A 322 -15.53 -1.47 35.51
C GLN A 322 -15.55 -0.57 34.27
N GLN A 323 -15.12 0.69 34.41
CA GLN A 323 -15.00 1.62 33.29
C GLN A 323 -13.94 1.15 32.28
N LEU A 324 -12.81 0.60 32.73
CA LEU A 324 -11.79 0.01 31.85
C LEU A 324 -12.31 -1.22 31.10
N LYS A 325 -13.05 -2.11 31.77
CA LYS A 325 -13.70 -3.25 31.11
C LYS A 325 -14.70 -2.80 30.05
N LEU A 326 -15.49 -1.77 30.37
CA LEU A 326 -16.45 -1.19 29.43
C LEU A 326 -15.75 -0.57 28.22
N LEU A 327 -14.66 0.18 28.44
CA LEU A 327 -13.85 0.77 27.37
C LEU A 327 -13.25 -0.30 26.46
N ALA A 328 -12.67 -1.36 27.03
CA ALA A 328 -12.12 -2.48 26.26
C ALA A 328 -13.19 -3.12 25.35
N LYS A 329 -14.39 -3.36 25.89
CA LYS A 329 -15.53 -3.89 25.10
C LYS A 329 -15.99 -2.93 24.00
N ALA A 330 -16.05 -1.63 24.29
CA ALA A 330 -16.45 -0.62 23.30
C ALA A 330 -15.44 -0.48 22.16
N ARG A 331 -14.13 -0.62 22.44
CA ARG A 331 -13.05 -0.54 21.44
C ARG A 331 -12.90 -1.82 20.62
N LEU A 332 -13.29 -2.97 21.16
CA LEU A 332 -13.05 -4.27 20.54
C LEU A 332 -13.58 -4.38 19.10
N PRO A 333 -14.80 -3.94 18.75
CA PRO A 333 -15.29 -4.03 17.37
C PRO A 333 -14.36 -3.36 16.35
N GLN A 334 -13.90 -2.15 16.69
CA GLN A 334 -12.99 -1.36 15.85
C GLN A 334 -11.66 -2.08 15.65
N PHE A 335 -11.11 -2.69 16.71
CA PHE A 335 -9.86 -3.44 16.63
C PHE A 335 -10.01 -4.74 15.86
N VAL A 336 -11.13 -5.46 16.00
CA VAL A 336 -11.40 -6.67 15.23
C VAL A 336 -11.43 -6.34 13.73
N ARG A 337 -12.08 -5.24 13.32
CA ARG A 337 -12.09 -4.80 11.93
C ARG A 337 -10.68 -4.47 11.43
N GLY A 338 -9.89 -3.72 12.19
CA GLY A 338 -8.48 -3.44 11.86
C GLY A 338 -7.61 -4.70 11.79
N ALA A 339 -7.84 -5.67 12.67
CA ALA A 339 -7.17 -6.96 12.68
C ALA A 339 -7.50 -7.78 11.42
N GLN A 340 -8.77 -7.85 11.02
CA GLN A 340 -9.22 -8.55 9.81
C GLN A 340 -8.56 -7.97 8.55
N VAL A 341 -8.42 -6.65 8.46
CA VAL A 341 -7.76 -5.95 7.34
C VAL A 341 -6.30 -6.40 7.17
N ILE A 342 -5.49 -6.29 8.24
CA ILE A 342 -4.08 -6.69 8.17
C ILE A 342 -3.91 -8.21 8.09
N GLY A 343 -4.78 -8.98 8.74
CA GLY A 343 -4.78 -10.44 8.69
C GLY A 343 -5.01 -10.97 7.29
N SER A 344 -6.00 -10.42 6.58
CA SER A 344 -6.31 -10.80 5.21
C SER A 344 -5.17 -10.43 4.25
N PHE A 345 -4.55 -9.26 4.44
CA PHE A 345 -3.33 -8.90 3.73
C PHE A 345 -2.19 -9.88 4.00
N CYS A 346 -1.96 -10.26 5.25
CA CYS A 346 -0.88 -11.16 5.65
C CYS A 346 -1.07 -12.57 5.08
N ARG A 347 -2.28 -13.15 5.20
CA ARG A 347 -2.61 -14.46 4.62
C ARG A 347 -2.40 -14.48 3.10
N ARG A 348 -2.83 -13.43 2.39
CA ARG A 348 -2.66 -13.31 0.94
C ARG A 348 -1.19 -13.27 0.51
N ASN A 349 -0.34 -12.58 1.27
CA ASN A 349 1.07 -12.40 0.93
C ASN A 349 1.99 -13.43 1.61
N ASN A 350 1.43 -14.39 2.35
CA ASN A 350 2.17 -15.33 3.20
C ASN A 350 3.15 -14.62 4.17
N GLU A 351 2.70 -13.50 4.75
CA GLU A 351 3.46 -12.71 5.71
C GLU A 351 3.03 -13.02 7.13
N SER A 352 3.99 -13.20 8.05
CA SER A 352 3.71 -13.47 9.47
C SER A 352 2.60 -14.53 9.69
N PRO A 353 2.65 -15.72 9.07
CA PRO A 353 1.64 -16.75 9.31
C PRO A 353 1.70 -17.27 10.75
N VAL A 354 0.57 -17.75 11.27
CA VAL A 354 0.57 -18.58 12.49
C VAL A 354 1.07 -19.96 12.09
N LEU A 355 2.19 -20.38 12.65
CA LEU A 355 2.84 -21.65 12.32
C LEU A 355 2.76 -22.61 13.49
N GLU A 356 2.50 -23.89 13.18
CA GLU A 356 2.57 -24.97 14.15
C GLU A 356 4.02 -25.43 14.35
N LYS A 357 4.43 -25.52 15.61
CA LYS A 357 5.72 -26.03 16.05
C LYS A 357 5.57 -27.45 16.61
N ARG A 358 6.71 -28.14 16.74
CA ARG A 358 6.77 -29.45 17.40
C ARG A 358 6.15 -29.37 18.81
N GLY A 359 5.33 -30.37 19.15
CA GLY A 359 4.62 -30.43 20.43
C GLY A 359 3.31 -29.64 20.49
N GLY A 360 2.74 -29.24 19.35
CA GLY A 360 1.41 -28.58 19.27
C GLY A 360 1.39 -27.13 19.75
N ASN A 361 2.56 -26.52 19.93
CA ASN A 361 2.70 -25.08 20.19
C ASN A 361 2.58 -24.29 18.89
N LEU A 362 2.15 -23.04 18.98
CA LEU A 362 2.02 -22.15 17.84
C LEU A 362 3.04 -21.02 17.91
N SER A 363 3.37 -20.42 16.76
CA SER A 363 4.20 -19.23 16.72
C SER A 363 3.79 -18.24 15.65
N VAL A 364 3.98 -16.95 15.94
CA VAL A 364 3.75 -15.85 14.99
C VAL A 364 4.83 -14.77 15.22
N HIS A 365 5.19 -14.06 14.15
CA HIS A 365 6.29 -13.08 14.16
C HIS A 365 5.77 -11.70 13.78
N VAL A 366 5.68 -10.80 14.75
CA VAL A 366 5.12 -9.45 14.55
C VAL A 366 6.14 -8.33 14.76
N ASN A 367 7.40 -8.68 14.98
CA ASN A 367 8.49 -7.74 15.29
C ASN A 367 8.88 -6.81 14.13
N THR A 368 8.47 -7.12 12.89
CA THR A 368 8.76 -6.29 11.70
C THR A 368 7.74 -5.20 11.44
N TYR A 369 6.69 -5.10 12.28
CA TYR A 369 5.62 -4.13 12.12
C TYR A 369 5.77 -2.98 13.12
N GLU A 370 5.41 -1.77 12.66
CA GLU A 370 5.18 -0.61 13.52
C GLU A 370 4.04 -0.85 14.51
N ASP A 371 3.96 -0.04 15.56
CA ASP A 371 3.10 -0.27 16.74
C ASP A 371 1.65 -0.60 16.40
N SER A 372 1.02 0.18 15.52
CA SER A 372 -0.39 0.00 15.13
C SER A 372 -0.60 -1.32 14.38
N GLN A 373 0.25 -1.62 13.40
CA GLN A 373 0.17 -2.84 12.60
C GLN A 373 0.53 -4.07 13.43
N ARG A 374 1.54 -3.96 14.30
CA ARG A 374 1.94 -5.01 15.23
C ARG A 374 0.81 -5.40 16.16
N ARG A 375 0.13 -4.39 16.72
CA ARG A 375 -1.05 -4.55 17.57
C ARG A 375 -2.21 -5.25 16.84
N MET A 376 -2.55 -4.82 15.62
CA MET A 376 -3.67 -5.41 14.87
C MET A 376 -3.34 -6.80 14.31
N ARG A 377 -2.11 -7.02 13.83
CA ARG A 377 -1.66 -8.35 13.39
C ARG A 377 -1.65 -9.32 14.56
N PHE A 378 -1.20 -8.88 15.73
CA PHE A 378 -1.25 -9.67 16.95
C PHE A 378 -2.68 -10.06 17.31
N LEU A 379 -3.64 -9.14 17.28
CA LEU A 379 -5.05 -9.45 17.51
C LEU A 379 -5.62 -10.45 16.49
N ASP A 380 -5.32 -10.28 15.20
CA ASP A 380 -5.72 -11.25 14.17
C ASP A 380 -5.15 -12.65 14.46
N ALA A 381 -3.91 -12.74 14.95
CA ALA A 381 -3.33 -14.03 15.32
C ALA A 381 -4.06 -14.67 16.49
N LEU A 382 -4.51 -13.88 17.48
CA LEU A 382 -5.33 -14.39 18.59
C LEU A 382 -6.68 -14.94 18.08
N LEU A 383 -7.32 -14.22 17.15
CA LEU A 383 -8.57 -14.65 16.52
C LEU A 383 -8.38 -15.95 15.73
N GLU A 384 -7.33 -16.02 14.90
CA GLU A 384 -6.97 -17.20 14.11
C GLU A 384 -6.69 -18.42 15.00
N VAL A 385 -5.95 -18.25 16.09
CA VAL A 385 -5.68 -19.32 17.07
C VAL A 385 -6.96 -19.78 17.75
N ALA A 386 -7.82 -18.85 18.18
CA ALA A 386 -9.06 -19.20 18.84
C ALA A 386 -10.00 -20.00 17.93
N GLN A 387 -10.09 -19.60 16.65
CA GLN A 387 -10.98 -20.20 15.66
C GLN A 387 -10.47 -21.56 15.16
N ASN A 388 -9.18 -21.66 14.84
CA ASN A 388 -8.64 -22.81 14.12
C ASN A 388 -7.92 -23.83 15.02
N HIS A 389 -7.53 -23.42 16.23
CA HIS A 389 -6.63 -24.21 17.09
C HIS A 389 -7.10 -24.34 18.54
N GLY A 390 -8.36 -23.97 18.84
CA GLY A 390 -8.93 -23.94 20.19
C GLY A 390 -9.43 -25.28 20.77
N GLY A 391 -9.10 -26.42 20.17
CA GLY A 391 -9.57 -27.74 20.62
C GLY A 391 -9.07 -28.16 22.01
N LYS A 392 -9.80 -29.04 22.70
CA LYS A 392 -9.46 -29.54 24.07
C LYS A 392 -8.05 -30.16 24.16
N GLU A 393 -7.56 -30.73 23.07
CA GLU A 393 -6.24 -31.36 22.94
C GLU A 393 -5.08 -30.36 23.11
N ARG A 394 -5.30 -29.06 22.90
CA ARG A 394 -4.26 -28.01 22.97
C ARG A 394 -4.30 -27.16 24.25
N SER A 395 -4.98 -27.64 25.28
CA SER A 395 -5.15 -26.94 26.57
C SER A 395 -3.82 -26.62 27.29
N ARG A 396 -2.76 -27.40 27.03
CA ARG A 396 -1.41 -27.20 27.57
C ARG A 396 -0.45 -26.46 26.63
N SER A 397 -0.90 -26.11 25.43
CA SER A 397 -0.09 -25.45 24.41
C SER A 397 -0.10 -23.93 24.55
N PHE A 398 0.92 -23.29 23.96
CA PHE A 398 1.08 -21.83 23.98
C PHE A 398 1.24 -21.27 22.57
N LEU A 399 0.78 -20.04 22.37
CA LEU A 399 1.18 -19.19 21.26
C LEU A 399 2.44 -18.42 21.67
N SER A 400 3.53 -18.64 20.95
CA SER A 400 4.79 -17.90 21.07
C SER A 400 4.83 -16.77 20.05
N VAL A 401 4.73 -15.54 20.53
CA VAL A 401 4.76 -14.33 19.69
C VAL A 401 6.14 -13.71 19.76
N ARG A 402 6.85 -13.72 18.64
CA ARG A 402 8.09 -12.94 18.49
C ARG A 402 7.72 -11.50 18.20
N THR A 403 8.16 -10.59 19.05
CA THR A 403 7.88 -9.15 18.97
C THR A 403 9.17 -8.34 19.21
N VAL A 404 9.07 -7.03 19.47
CA VAL A 404 10.22 -6.20 19.85
C VAL A 404 10.57 -6.39 21.33
N GLU A 405 11.81 -6.12 21.72
CA GLU A 405 12.22 -6.20 23.12
C GLU A 405 11.42 -5.22 23.99
N ASN A 406 10.97 -5.66 25.15
CA ASN A 406 10.18 -4.86 26.09
C ASN A 406 8.90 -4.24 25.51
N ASP A 407 8.22 -4.91 24.58
CA ASP A 407 7.07 -4.37 23.84
C ASP A 407 5.91 -3.85 24.72
N ALA A 408 5.91 -2.55 25.01
CA ALA A 408 4.90 -1.91 25.84
C ALA A 408 3.51 -1.89 25.18
N VAL A 409 3.44 -1.94 23.85
CA VAL A 409 2.19 -1.88 23.09
C VAL A 409 1.40 -3.16 23.30
N LEU A 410 2.02 -4.31 23.03
CA LEU A 410 1.35 -5.60 23.20
C LEU A 410 1.10 -5.91 24.68
N LYS A 411 2.02 -5.54 25.58
CA LYS A 411 1.83 -5.69 27.03
C LYS A 411 0.64 -4.87 27.54
N ARG A 412 0.46 -3.63 27.05
CA ARG A 412 -0.72 -2.82 27.37
C ARG A 412 -1.99 -3.46 26.85
N MET A 413 -1.97 -3.93 25.61
CA MET A 413 -3.13 -4.58 25.00
C MET A 413 -3.61 -5.79 25.82
N LEU A 414 -2.68 -6.69 26.15
CA LEU A 414 -2.95 -7.91 26.92
C LEU A 414 -3.52 -7.63 28.32
N ARG A 415 -3.09 -6.54 28.97
CA ARG A 415 -3.45 -6.22 30.36
C ARG A 415 -4.66 -5.30 30.50
N GLN A 416 -4.85 -4.37 29.58
CA GLN A 416 -5.76 -3.22 29.76
C GLN A 416 -6.80 -3.06 28.66
N GLU A 417 -6.51 -3.50 27.45
CA GLU A 417 -7.36 -3.21 26.28
C GLU A 417 -8.14 -4.44 25.80
N LEU A 418 -7.83 -5.62 26.35
CA LEU A 418 -8.62 -6.84 26.22
C LEU A 418 -9.33 -7.15 27.53
N SER A 419 -10.60 -7.54 27.42
CA SER A 419 -11.42 -7.94 28.57
C SER A 419 -12.11 -9.28 28.27
N PRO A 420 -11.85 -10.36 29.03
CA PRO A 420 -10.91 -10.43 30.15
C PRO A 420 -9.44 -10.26 29.68
N PRO A 421 -8.54 -9.77 30.55
CA PRO A 421 -7.11 -9.72 30.25
C PRO A 421 -6.54 -11.11 29.96
N LEU A 422 -5.53 -11.16 29.09
CA LEU A 422 -4.86 -12.41 28.73
C LEU A 422 -3.61 -12.64 29.59
N LEU A 423 -3.44 -13.86 30.07
CA LEU A 423 -2.23 -14.26 30.79
C LEU A 423 -1.07 -14.43 29.81
N PHE A 424 0.12 -13.95 30.18
CA PHE A 424 1.31 -14.13 29.35
C PHE A 424 2.60 -14.19 30.18
N ARG A 425 3.63 -14.81 29.60
CA ARG A 425 5.01 -14.79 30.10
C ARG A 425 5.91 -14.09 29.09
N GLU A 426 6.83 -13.28 29.56
CA GLU A 426 7.80 -12.56 28.73
C GLU A 426 9.18 -13.20 28.89
N LYS A 427 9.90 -13.37 27.77
CA LYS A 427 11.30 -13.81 27.75
C LYS A 427 12.00 -13.19 26.55
N GLY A 428 12.79 -12.14 26.78
CA GLY A 428 13.47 -11.40 25.71
C GLY A 428 12.46 -10.77 24.75
N ASP A 429 12.60 -11.07 23.46
CA ASP A 429 11.72 -10.63 22.37
C ASP A 429 10.48 -11.53 22.18
N TYR A 430 10.15 -12.39 23.15
CA TYR A 430 9.01 -13.31 23.07
C TYR A 430 7.94 -13.09 24.15
N LEU A 431 6.68 -13.13 23.71
CA LEU A 431 5.51 -13.27 24.58
C LEU A 431 4.90 -14.66 24.38
N SER A 432 4.75 -15.41 25.48
CA SER A 432 4.11 -16.74 25.49
C SER A 432 2.73 -16.67 26.12
N ILE A 433 1.70 -17.01 25.36
CA ILE A 433 0.29 -16.87 25.76
C ILE A 433 -0.38 -18.25 25.74
N PRO A 434 -0.98 -18.72 26.83
CA PRO A 434 -1.68 -20.00 26.85
C PRO A 434 -2.87 -20.01 25.87
N ILE A 435 -2.99 -21.06 25.05
CA ILE A 435 -4.09 -21.18 24.08
C ILE A 435 -5.45 -21.22 24.80
N SER A 436 -5.51 -21.83 25.98
CA SER A 436 -6.71 -21.83 26.82
C SER A 436 -7.17 -20.42 27.23
N SER A 437 -6.23 -19.53 27.53
CA SER A 437 -6.53 -18.12 27.86
C SER A 437 -7.06 -17.37 26.65
N ILE A 438 -6.46 -17.58 25.47
CA ILE A 438 -6.93 -17.02 24.18
C ILE A 438 -8.37 -17.46 23.91
N ARG A 439 -8.65 -18.76 24.09
CA ARG A 439 -9.98 -19.32 23.85
C ARG A 439 -11.04 -18.75 24.80
N GLN A 440 -10.73 -18.66 26.10
CA GLN A 440 -11.64 -18.09 27.08
C GLN A 440 -11.95 -16.62 26.77
N TRP A 441 -10.96 -15.83 26.37
CA TRP A 441 -11.17 -14.45 25.94
C TRP A 441 -12.05 -14.37 24.69
N TYR A 442 -11.79 -15.22 23.69
CA TYR A 442 -12.57 -15.26 22.46
C TYR A 442 -14.04 -15.61 22.73
N ASP A 443 -14.29 -16.68 23.50
CA ASP A 443 -15.65 -17.12 23.84
C ASP A 443 -16.41 -16.05 24.64
N ALA A 444 -15.73 -15.34 25.56
CA ALA A 444 -16.33 -14.23 26.32
C ALA A 444 -16.69 -13.00 25.45
N ASN A 445 -16.10 -12.87 24.26
CA ASN A 445 -16.31 -11.76 23.34
C ASN A 445 -16.97 -12.19 22.03
N LEU A 446 -17.35 -13.46 21.89
CA LEU A 446 -17.91 -14.02 20.66
C LEU A 446 -19.09 -13.20 20.10
N PRO A 447 -20.06 -12.73 20.91
CA PRO A 447 -21.17 -11.91 20.39
C PRO A 447 -20.69 -10.60 19.75
N ILE A 448 -19.64 -9.99 20.29
CA ILE A 448 -19.07 -8.75 19.77
C ILE A 448 -18.30 -9.05 18.48
N ILE A 449 -17.48 -10.10 18.49
CA ILE A 449 -16.66 -10.51 17.34
C ILE A 449 -17.54 -10.91 16.14
N GLN A 450 -18.68 -11.58 16.37
CA GLN A 450 -19.62 -11.96 15.31
C GLN A 450 -20.45 -10.80 14.76
N SER A 451 -20.50 -9.66 15.45
CA SER A 451 -21.23 -8.48 15.00
C SER A 451 -20.44 -7.58 14.04
N VAL A 452 -19.15 -7.89 13.84
CA VAL A 452 -18.21 -7.22 12.94
C VAL A 452 -17.98 -8.11 11.73
#